data_AF-A0A3M1Q802-F1
#
_entry.id   AF-A0A3M1Q802-F1
#
_cell.length_a   1.000
_cell.length_b   1.000
_cell.length_c   1.000
_cell.angle_alpha   90.00
_cell.angle_beta   90.00
_cell.angle_gamma   90.00
#
_symmetry.space_group_name_H-M   'P 1'
#
loop_
_entity.id
_entity.type
_entity.pdbx_description
1 polymer ?
#
loop_
_entity_poly.entity_id
_entity_poly.type
_entity_poly.pdbx_seq_one_letter_code
_entity_poly.pdbx_strand_id
1 'polypeptide(L)'
;PDGLAMSSRNRYLKGDERVAATRIYAALDQARREIAAGVIDVARLEAAMRRTIMTPGVTAIDYASVVDAETLQPVERVERRVLIAAAVRIGAARLIDNVQVDPPATAE
;
A
#
# COMPACT_ATOMS: atom_id res chain seq x y z
N PRO A 1 13.60 5.39 13.52
CA PRO A 1 13.13 6.37 12.51
C PRO A 1 11.89 5.82 11.79
N ASP A 2 10.73 6.47 11.98
CA ASP A 2 9.38 5.86 11.87
C ASP A 2 8.88 5.52 10.44
N GLY A 3 9.76 5.40 9.44
CA GLY A 3 9.39 4.92 8.09
C GLY A 3 8.41 5.79 7.29
N LEU A 4 7.86 6.85 7.87
CA LEU A 4 6.97 7.79 7.20
C LEU A 4 7.71 8.53 6.08
N ALA A 5 7.22 8.39 4.84
CA ALA A 5 7.65 9.18 3.72
C ALA A 5 7.61 10.68 4.08
N MET A 6 8.69 11.42 3.84
CA MET A 6 8.81 12.84 4.21
C MET A 6 7.94 13.73 3.29
N SER A 7 6.62 13.66 3.44
CA SER A 7 5.71 14.62 2.84
C SER A 7 5.41 15.74 3.84
N SER A 8 5.45 16.99 3.40
CA SER A 8 5.06 18.18 4.20
C SER A 8 3.67 18.04 4.85
N ARG A 9 2.82 17.19 4.25
CA ARG A 9 1.47 16.83 4.69
C ARG A 9 1.42 16.05 6.01
N ASN A 10 2.51 15.40 6.42
CA ASN A 10 2.59 14.67 7.69
C ASN A 10 2.76 15.59 8.91
N ARG A 11 3.11 16.86 8.70
CA ARG A 11 3.30 17.85 9.78
C ARG A 11 2.02 18.10 10.60
N TYR A 12 0.84 17.82 10.02
CA TYR A 12 -0.45 18.10 10.64
C TYR A 12 -1.10 16.89 11.32
N LEU A 13 -0.57 15.68 11.12
CA LEU A 13 -1.15 14.45 11.66
C LEU A 13 -0.82 14.30 13.16
N LYS A 14 -1.83 14.17 14.01
CA LYS A 14 -1.67 13.99 15.47
C LYS A 14 -2.36 12.71 15.96
N GLY A 15 -1.80 12.10 17.01
CA GLY A 15 -2.40 10.93 17.68
C GLY A 15 -2.75 9.79 16.71
N ASP A 16 -4.02 9.42 16.68
CA ASP A 16 -4.57 8.34 15.85
C ASP A 16 -4.36 8.55 14.35
N GLU A 17 -4.25 9.80 13.88
CA GLU A 17 -4.02 10.08 12.45
C GLU A 17 -2.62 9.67 12.00
N ARG A 18 -1.62 9.81 12.89
CA ARG A 18 -0.25 9.35 12.64
C ARG A 18 -0.18 7.83 12.65
N VAL A 19 -0.94 7.18 13.55
CA VAL A 19 -1.05 5.72 13.59
C VAL A 19 -1.75 5.21 12.32
N ALA A 20 -2.80 5.86 11.86
CA ALA A 20 -3.48 5.48 10.62
C ALA A 20 -2.58 5.71 9.38
N ALA A 21 -1.78 6.78 9.36
CA ALA A 21 -0.81 7.02 8.29
C ALA A 21 0.30 5.95 8.24
N THR A 22 0.79 5.47 9.39
CA THR A 22 1.76 4.35 9.39
C THR A 22 1.16 3.04 8.92
N ARG A 23 -0.17 2.85 9.02
CA ARG A 23 -0.86 1.67 8.50
C ARG A 23 -0.88 1.61 6.97
N ILE A 24 -0.90 2.75 6.29
CA ILE A 24 -0.76 2.81 4.83
C ILE A 24 0.60 2.23 4.44
N TYR A 25 1.68 2.79 4.98
CA TYR A 25 3.03 2.28 4.74
C TYR A 25 3.18 0.79 5.11
N ALA A 26 2.63 0.38 6.26
CA ALA A 26 2.66 -1.02 6.68
C ALA A 26 1.95 -1.95 5.70
N ALA A 27 0.82 -1.53 5.12
CA ALA A 27 0.10 -2.32 4.12
C ALA A 27 0.90 -2.46 2.82
N LEU A 28 1.55 -1.38 2.37
CA LEU A 28 2.42 -1.41 1.19
C LEU A 28 3.65 -2.29 1.42
N ASP A 29 4.31 -2.16 2.57
CA ASP A 29 5.47 -2.98 2.92
C ASP A 29 5.10 -4.45 3.09
N GLN A 30 3.91 -4.75 3.66
CA GLN A 30 3.40 -6.10 3.74
C GLN A 30 3.22 -6.71 2.35
N ALA A 31 2.52 -6.02 1.45
CA ALA A 31 2.31 -6.53 0.08
C ALA A 31 3.64 -6.73 -0.66
N ARG A 32 4.59 -5.80 -0.51
CA ARG A 32 5.97 -5.96 -1.02
C ARG A 32 6.66 -7.22 -0.50
N ARG A 33 6.57 -7.50 0.80
CA ARG A 33 7.16 -8.70 1.40
C ARG A 33 6.45 -9.98 0.96
N GLU A 34 5.13 -9.95 0.82
CA GLU A 34 4.36 -11.09 0.31
C GLU A 34 4.76 -11.41 -1.14
N ILE A 35 4.94 -10.40 -1.99
CA ILE A 35 5.46 -10.57 -3.35
C ILE A 35 6.86 -11.18 -3.32
N ALA A 36 7.77 -10.64 -2.49
CA ALA A 36 9.12 -11.18 -2.34
C ALA A 36 9.14 -12.64 -1.84
N ALA A 37 8.11 -13.05 -1.10
CA ALA A 37 7.91 -14.42 -0.64
C ALA A 37 7.21 -15.34 -1.67
N GLY A 38 6.93 -14.84 -2.88
CA GLY A 38 6.34 -15.62 -3.97
C GLY A 38 4.81 -15.50 -4.09
N VAL A 39 4.15 -14.63 -3.31
CA VAL A 39 2.72 -14.37 -3.49
C VAL A 39 2.52 -13.47 -4.68
N ILE A 40 1.99 -14.04 -5.77
CA ILE A 40 1.74 -13.30 -7.02
C ILE A 40 0.27 -13.02 -7.31
N ASP A 41 -0.67 -13.58 -6.54
CA ASP A 41 -2.10 -13.33 -6.74
C ASP A 41 -2.49 -11.93 -6.25
N VAL A 42 -2.90 -11.06 -7.17
CA VAL A 42 -3.20 -9.65 -6.89
C VAL A 42 -4.41 -9.52 -5.99
N ALA A 43 -5.46 -10.32 -6.20
CA ALA A 43 -6.67 -10.24 -5.38
C ALA A 43 -6.36 -10.50 -3.90
N ARG A 44 -5.51 -11.50 -3.62
CA ARG A 44 -5.02 -11.79 -2.27
C ARG A 44 -4.22 -10.62 -1.67
N LEU A 45 -3.30 -10.05 -2.44
CA LEU A 45 -2.47 -8.93 -1.99
C LEU A 45 -3.33 -7.72 -1.63
N GLU A 46 -4.25 -7.32 -2.51
CA GLU A 46 -5.11 -6.18 -2.24
C GLU A 46 -6.07 -6.41 -1.07
N ALA A 47 -6.59 -7.64 -0.90
CA ALA A 47 -7.42 -7.99 0.26
C ALA A 47 -6.62 -7.88 1.57
N ALA A 48 -5.36 -8.32 1.57
CA ALA A 48 -4.46 -8.19 2.71
C ALA A 48 -4.17 -6.71 3.02
N MET A 49 -3.90 -5.89 2.00
CA MET A 49 -3.70 -4.45 2.17
C MET A 49 -4.91 -3.77 2.78
N ARG A 50 -6.12 -4.01 2.26
CA ARG A 50 -7.36 -3.43 2.78
C ARG A 50 -7.57 -3.79 4.26
N ARG A 51 -7.30 -5.03 4.65
CA ARG A 51 -7.37 -5.47 6.04
C ARG A 51 -6.37 -4.74 6.95
N THR A 52 -5.15 -4.52 6.47
CA THR A 52 -4.09 -3.84 7.25
C THR A 52 -4.35 -2.33 7.38
N ILE A 53 -4.94 -1.72 6.35
CA ILE A 53 -5.33 -0.31 6.36
C ILE A 53 -6.51 -0.07 7.30
N MET A 54 -7.47 -1.01 7.38
CA MET A 54 -8.71 -0.83 8.14
C MET A 54 -8.46 -0.82 9.66
N THR A 55 -8.22 0.38 10.21
CA THR A 55 -8.03 0.63 11.64
C THR A 55 -8.93 1.76 12.12
N PRO A 56 -9.15 1.90 13.45
CA PRO A 56 -9.81 3.08 14.00
C PRO A 56 -9.18 4.38 13.46
N GLY A 57 -10.01 5.33 13.03
CA GLY A 57 -9.59 6.60 12.42
C GLY A 57 -9.57 6.62 10.88
N VAL A 58 -9.54 5.45 10.22
CA VAL A 58 -9.75 5.38 8.77
C VAL A 58 -11.24 5.49 8.48
N THR A 59 -11.61 6.48 7.67
CA THR A 59 -13.00 6.78 7.31
C THR A 59 -13.41 6.18 5.97
N ALA A 60 -12.47 6.06 5.04
CA ALA A 60 -12.67 5.42 3.75
C ALA A 60 -11.34 4.96 3.14
N ILE A 61 -11.40 3.89 2.35
CA ILE A 61 -10.32 3.46 1.45
C ILE A 61 -10.82 3.74 0.03
N ASP A 62 -10.25 4.74 -0.64
CA ASP A 62 -10.62 5.06 -2.03
C ASP A 62 -10.10 3.94 -2.96
N TYR A 63 -8.85 3.51 -2.74
CA TYR A 63 -8.27 2.32 -3.38
C TYR A 63 -7.10 1.77 -2.56
N ALA A 64 -6.83 0.48 -2.75
CA ALA A 64 -5.66 -0.24 -2.30
C ALA A 64 -5.40 -1.31 -3.35
N SER A 65 -4.52 -1.01 -4.29
CA SER A 65 -4.44 -1.72 -5.57
C SER A 65 -3.02 -2.07 -5.97
N VAL A 66 -2.90 -3.17 -6.72
CA VAL A 66 -1.67 -3.57 -7.39
C VAL A 66 -1.93 -3.52 -8.89
N VAL A 67 -1.23 -2.61 -9.57
CA VAL A 67 -1.39 -2.36 -11.00
C VAL A 67 -0.06 -2.53 -11.70
N ASP A 68 -0.07 -2.60 -13.03
CA ASP A 68 1.17 -2.51 -13.77
C ASP A 68 1.92 -1.19 -13.51
N ALA A 69 3.25 -1.26 -13.33
CA ALA A 69 4.03 -0.08 -13.01
C ALA A 69 4.18 0.93 -14.15
N GLU A 70 4.05 0.49 -15.41
CA GLU A 70 4.22 1.35 -16.59
C GLU A 70 2.87 1.87 -17.11
N THR A 71 1.88 0.99 -17.23
CA THR A 71 0.60 1.32 -17.86
C THR A 71 -0.49 1.72 -16.86
N LEU A 72 -0.27 1.45 -15.56
CA LEU A 72 -1.26 1.60 -14.49
C LEU A 72 -2.56 0.81 -14.72
N GLN A 73 -2.53 -0.18 -15.63
CA GLN A 73 -3.66 -1.05 -15.88
C GLN A 73 -3.78 -2.12 -14.79
N PRO A 74 -4.99 -2.58 -14.49
CA PRO A 74 -5.20 -3.72 -13.59
C PRO A 74 -4.44 -4.95 -14.07
N VAL A 75 -3.92 -5.71 -13.12
CA VAL A 75 -3.27 -7.00 -13.38
C VAL A 75 -3.85 -8.04 -12.41
N GLU A 76 -3.92 -9.29 -12.85
CA GLU A 76 -4.39 -10.40 -11.99
C GLU A 76 -3.23 -11.07 -11.24
N ARG A 77 -2.02 -11.02 -11.82
CA ARG A 77 -0.81 -11.63 -11.27
C ARG A 77 0.38 -10.70 -11.35
N VAL A 78 1.29 -10.81 -10.38
CA VAL A 78 2.57 -10.09 -10.35
C VAL A 78 3.60 -10.85 -11.18
N GLU A 79 3.55 -10.67 -12.50
CA GLU A 79 4.48 -11.30 -13.47
C GLU A 79 5.57 -10.35 -13.94
N ARG A 80 5.32 -9.05 -13.85
CA ARG A 80 6.26 -7.97 -14.18
C ARG A 80 6.25 -6.94 -13.06
N ARG A 81 7.08 -5.90 -13.19
CA ARG A 81 7.12 -4.82 -12.21
C ARG A 81 5.73 -4.20 -12.02
N VAL A 82 5.29 -4.14 -10.78
CA VAL A 82 3.98 -3.58 -10.39
C VAL A 82 4.14 -2.34 -9.52
N LEU A 83 3.11 -1.49 -9.55
CA LEU A 83 2.92 -0.41 -8.59
C LEU A 83 1.86 -0.84 -7.57
N ILE A 84 2.27 -0.90 -6.31
CA ILE A 84 1.36 -1.06 -5.18
C ILE A 84 0.99 0.35 -4.72
N ALA A 85 -0.29 0.70 -4.73
CA ALA A 85 -0.74 2.04 -4.37
C ALA A 85 -1.96 2.00 -3.46
N ALA A 86 -2.06 2.96 -2.55
CA ALA A 86 -3.23 3.14 -1.70
C ALA A 86 -3.60 4.62 -1.57
N ALA A 87 -4.90 4.89 -1.50
CA ALA A 87 -5.44 6.19 -1.11
C ALA A 87 -6.50 5.99 -0.03
N VAL A 88 -6.31 6.68 1.10
CA VAL A 88 -7.07 6.46 2.33
C VAL A 88 -7.46 7.81 2.92
N ARG A 89 -8.69 7.90 3.43
CA ARG A 89 -9.20 9.09 4.11
C ARG A 89 -9.15 8.90 5.63
N ILE A 90 -8.49 9.82 6.32
CA ILE A 90 -8.35 9.84 7.77
C ILE A 90 -8.82 11.22 8.24
N GLY A 91 -9.96 11.26 8.94
CA GLY A 91 -10.65 12.52 9.23
C GLY A 91 -10.95 13.31 7.93
N ALA A 92 -10.42 14.54 7.84
CA ALA A 92 -10.54 15.37 6.64
C ALA A 92 -9.37 15.19 5.64
N ALA A 93 -8.32 14.48 6.02
CA ALA A 93 -7.13 14.31 5.19
C ALA A 93 -7.29 13.11 4.25
N ARG A 94 -6.85 13.29 3.00
CA ARG A 94 -6.67 12.20 2.04
C ARG A 94 -5.18 11.93 1.87
N LEU A 95 -4.75 10.76 2.33
CA LEU A 95 -3.37 10.30 2.22
C LEU A 95 -3.24 9.33 1.06
N ILE A 96 -2.13 9.44 0.33
CA ILE A 96 -1.80 8.56 -0.80
C ILE A 96 -0.36 8.13 -0.60
N ASP A 97 -0.10 6.85 -0.82
CA ASP A 97 1.25 6.31 -0.88
C ASP A 97 1.35 5.23 -1.95
N ASN A 98 2.55 4.98 -2.45
CA ASN A 98 2.82 3.94 -3.44
C ASN A 98 4.26 3.43 -3.38
N VAL A 99 4.48 2.20 -3.85
CA VAL A 99 5.80 1.59 -4.00
C VAL A 99 5.83 0.71 -5.24
N GLN A 100 6.92 0.79 -6.01
CA GLN A 100 7.16 -0.14 -7.12
C GLN A 100 7.86 -1.40 -6.60
N VAL A 101 7.43 -2.55 -7.09
CA VAL A 101 7.94 -3.86 -6.68
C VAL A 101 8.16 -4.72 -7.92
N ASP A 102 9.34 -5.32 -8.01
CA ASP A 102 9.69 -6.30 -9.03
C ASP A 102 9.06 -7.66 -8.69
N PRO A 103 8.76 -8.52 -9.69
CA PRO A 103 8.21 -9.85 -9.43
C PRO A 103 9.15 -10.68 -8.56
N PRO A 104 8.66 -11.72 -7.85
CA PRO A 104 9.53 -12.60 -7.08
C PRO A 104 10.65 -13.14 -7.96
N ALA A 105 11.86 -13.25 -7.40
CA ALA A 105 12.95 -13.91 -8.09
C ALA A 105 12.52 -15.34 -8.43
N THR A 106 12.57 -15.70 -9.71
CA THR A 106 12.40 -17.10 -10.12
C THR A 106 13.54 -17.88 -9.46
N ALA A 107 13.20 -18.84 -8.61
CA ALA A 107 14.20 -19.83 -8.19
C ALA A 107 14.56 -20.63 -9.44
N GLU A 108 15.75 -20.36 -9.99
CA GLU A 108 16.41 -21.23 -10.97
C GLU A 108 16.69 -22.63 -10.37
#